data_AF-A0A520E8A4-F1
#
_entry.id   AF-A0A520E8A4-F1
#
_cell.length_a   1.000
_cell.length_b   1.000
_cell.length_c   1.000
_cell.angle_alpha   90.00
_cell.angle_beta   90.00
_cell.angle_gamma   90.00
#
_symmetry.space_group_name_H-M   'P 1'
#
loop_
_entity.id
_entity.type
_entity.pdbx_description
1 polymer ?
#
loop_
_entity_poly.entity_id
_entity_poly.type
_entity_poly.pdbx_seq_one_letter_code
_entity_poly.pdbx_strand_id
1 'polypeptide(L)' 'MPVAPDPSTAFAEFAHPDRLVSTEWLSANLGTPGLKVVESDEDV' A
#
# COMPACT_ATOMS: atom_id res chain seq x y z
N MET A 1 8.54 -0.39 13.04
CA MET A 1 7.52 -1.46 12.88
C MET A 1 6.86 -1.25 11.52
N PRO A 2 6.70 -2.29 10.70
CA PRO A 2 5.95 -2.17 9.45
C PRO A 2 4.47 -1.91 9.74
N VAL A 3 3.79 -1.22 8.82
CA VAL A 3 2.34 -1.04 8.83
C VAL A 3 1.61 -2.35 8.52
N ALA A 4 0.38 -2.49 8.98
CA ALA A 4 -0.43 -3.68 8.71
C ALA A 4 -0.77 -3.80 7.21
N PRO A 5 -0.87 -5.01 6.65
CA PRO A 5 -1.29 -5.21 5.26
C PRO A 5 -2.71 -4.69 4.97
N ASP A 6 -3.02 -4.44 3.71
CA ASP A 6 -4.37 -4.13 3.26
C ASP A 6 -5.27 -5.39 3.32
N PRO A 7 -6.42 -5.37 4.04
CA PRO A 7 -7.32 -6.52 4.12
C PRO A 7 -8.22 -6.69 2.87
N SER A 8 -8.10 -5.83 1.85
CA SER A 8 -8.89 -5.91 0.63
C SER A 8 -8.73 -7.24 -0.09
N THR A 9 -9.86 -7.88 -0.43
CA THR A 9 -9.87 -9.11 -1.24
C THR A 9 -9.64 -8.85 -2.72
N ALA A 10 -9.54 -7.59 -3.16
CA ALA A 10 -9.34 -7.22 -4.55
C ALA A 10 -8.03 -7.77 -5.13
N PHE A 11 -7.06 -8.09 -4.28
CA PHE A 11 -5.74 -8.60 -4.68
C PHE A 11 -5.59 -10.12 -4.53
N ALA A 12 -6.64 -10.86 -4.17
CA ALA A 12 -6.57 -12.27 -3.78
C ALA A 12 -6.00 -13.22 -4.88
N GLU A 13 -6.08 -12.81 -6.15
CA GLU A 13 -5.59 -13.61 -7.29
C GLU A 13 -4.08 -13.45 -7.55
N PHE A 14 -3.41 -12.47 -6.93
CA PHE A 14 -1.97 -12.27 -7.08
C PHE A 14 -1.17 -13.23 -6.20
N ALA A 15 0.03 -13.63 -6.64
CA ALA A 15 0.90 -14.53 -5.88
C ALA A 15 1.37 -13.94 -4.53
N HIS A 16 1.46 -12.61 -4.43
CA HIS A 16 1.84 -11.87 -3.22
C HIS A 16 0.89 -10.68 -3.00
N PRO A 17 -0.35 -10.94 -2.52
CA PRO A 17 -1.36 -9.89 -2.36
C PRO A 17 -0.95 -8.82 -1.34
N ASP A 18 -0.08 -9.16 -0.38
CA ASP A 18 0.46 -8.29 0.67
C ASP A 18 1.37 -7.17 0.15
N ARG A 19 1.74 -7.21 -1.14
CA ARG A 19 2.59 -6.21 -1.81
C ARG A 19 1.80 -5.07 -2.46
N LEU A 20 0.49 -5.21 -2.54
CA LEU A 20 -0.41 -4.23 -3.14
C LEU A 20 -1.26 -3.59 -2.06
N VAL A 21 -1.63 -2.33 -2.26
CA VAL A 21 -2.55 -1.59 -1.39
C VAL A 21 -3.56 -0.85 -2.23
N SER A 22 -4.78 -0.76 -1.73
CA SER A 22 -5.85 0.04 -2.32
C SER A 22 -5.66 1.52 -2.01
N THR A 23 -6.32 2.37 -2.81
CA THR A 23 -6.37 3.81 -2.58
C THR A 23 -7.03 4.15 -1.25
N GLU A 24 -8.06 3.41 -0.86
CA GLU A 24 -8.81 3.54 0.38
C GLU A 24 -7.91 3.23 1.58
N TRP A 25 -7.15 2.13 1.52
CA TRP A 25 -6.20 1.80 2.56
C TRP A 25 -5.11 2.87 2.69
N LEU A 26 -4.54 3.34 1.57
CA LEU A 26 -3.50 4.37 1.62
C LEU A 26 -4.03 5.65 2.25
N SER A 27 -5.21 6.12 1.82
CA SER A 27 -5.87 7.32 2.35
C SER A 27 -6.09 7.22 3.86
N ALA A 28 -6.57 6.09 4.36
CA ALA A 28 -6.83 5.87 5.77
C ALA A 28 -5.57 5.78 6.64
N ASN A 29 -4.42 5.44 6.06
CA ASN A 29 -3.17 5.20 6.80
C ASN A 29 -2.14 6.34 6.68
N LEU A 30 -2.44 7.42 5.94
CA LEU A 30 -1.54 8.57 5.80
C LEU A 30 -1.10 9.12 7.17
N GLY A 31 0.21 9.32 7.33
CA GLY A 31 0.81 9.83 8.56
C GLY A 31 1.10 8.77 9.63
N THR A 32 0.71 7.51 9.42
CA THR A 32 1.03 6.41 10.37
C THR A 32 2.55 6.24 10.53
N PRO A 33 3.07 6.19 11.78
CA PRO A 33 4.49 5.94 12.01
C PRO A 33 4.96 4.64 11.33
N GLY A 34 5.98 4.75 10.47
CA GLY A 34 6.49 3.61 9.70
C GLY A 34 5.99 3.53 8.27
N LEU A 35 4.98 4.32 7.86
CA LEU A 35 4.58 4.47 6.46
C LEU A 35 5.41 5.57 5.78
N LYS A 36 5.88 5.30 4.56
CA LYS A 36 6.53 6.26 3.67
C LYS A 36 5.91 6.12 2.28
N VAL A 37 5.60 7.24 1.65
CA VAL A 37 5.10 7.32 0.27
C VAL A 37 6.23 7.89 -0.58
N VAL A 38 6.54 7.21 -1.68
CA VAL A 38 7.59 7.60 -2.63
C VAL A 38 6.94 7.64 -4.00
N GLU A 39 7.02 8.81 -4.64
CA GLU A 39 6.65 8.99 -6.04
C GLU A 39 7.90 8.75 -6.90
N SER A 40 7.76 7.91 -7.93
CA SER A 40 8.79 7.66 -8.94
C SER A 40 8.17 8.02 -10.28
N ASP A 41 8.61 9.13 -10.85
CA ASP A 41 8.31 9.51 -12.23
C ASP A 41 9.58 9.27 -13.04
N GLU A 42 9.50 8.36 -14.01
CA GLU A 42 10.64 7.93 -14.83
C GLU A 42 10.73 8.71 -16.15
N ASP A 43 9.76 9.58 -16.45
CA ASP A 43 9.65 10.30 -17.72
C ASP A 43 10.15 11.77 -17.64
N VAL A 44 10.95 12.12 -16.63
CA VAL A 44 11.58 13.45 -16.42
C VAL A 44 13.07 13.52 -16.73
#